data_AF-A0A242LQU3-F1
#
_entry.id   AF-A0A242LQU3-F1
#
_cell.length_a   1.000
_cell.length_b   1.000
_cell.length_c   1.000
_cell.angle_alpha   90.00
_cell.angle_beta   90.00
_cell.angle_gamma   90.00
#
_symmetry.space_group_name_H-M   'P 1'
#
loop_
_entity.id
_entity.type
_entity.pdbx_description
1 polymer ?
#
loop_
_entity_poly.entity_id
_entity_poly.type
_entity_poly.pdbx_seq_one_letter_code
_entity_poly.pdbx_strand_id
1 'polypeptide(L)'
;MQRTSELRVWIEGTIVAAIAMVLSFIPTNIGSSFSISLGMIPITLYALRRGTKAGFFSAFIWGLLHFPLAQVYYLMPAQVIIEYILAFGFAGFAGVYSDKLQQAIRNEEYKKSSRIIIYASFFGTLMRYIWHFIAGVIFWGSFALWGMNPWLFSFVMNGLSGVATAIVTSVVLLLLLRINPKLFTPTMITGIRHHHKEIE
;
A
#
# COMPACT_ATOMS: atom_id res chain seq x y z
N MET A 1 20.55 -18.47 -9.44
CA MET A 1 20.56 -16.99 -9.44
C MET A 1 19.15 -16.38 -9.50
N GLN A 2 18.22 -16.85 -10.34
CA GLN A 2 16.83 -16.34 -10.34
C GLN A 2 16.07 -16.57 -9.01
N ARG A 3 16.22 -17.77 -8.41
CA ARG A 3 15.59 -18.12 -7.12
C ARG A 3 16.00 -17.19 -5.97
N THR A 4 17.25 -16.72 -5.95
CA THR A 4 17.73 -15.80 -4.90
C THR A 4 17.20 -14.39 -5.08
N SER A 5 17.01 -13.92 -6.33
CA SER A 5 16.37 -12.63 -6.60
C SER A 5 14.87 -12.63 -6.27
N GLU A 6 14.17 -13.73 -6.57
CA GLU A 6 12.75 -13.89 -6.20
C GLU A 6 12.58 -13.95 -4.69
N LEU A 7 13.41 -14.73 -4.00
CA LEU A 7 13.38 -14.82 -2.54
C LEU A 7 13.60 -13.46 -1.88
N ARG A 8 14.51 -12.63 -2.43
CA ARG A 8 14.74 -11.27 -1.93
C ARG A 8 13.49 -10.39 -2.04
N VAL A 9 12.73 -10.49 -3.15
CA VAL A 9 11.46 -9.76 -3.30
C VAL A 9 10.51 -10.17 -2.18
N TRP A 10 10.30 -11.46 -1.97
CA TRP A 10 9.37 -11.93 -0.94
C TRP A 10 9.79 -11.56 0.48
N ILE A 11 11.09 -11.66 0.81
CA ILE A 11 11.62 -11.23 2.12
C ILE A 11 11.38 -9.73 2.33
N GLU A 12 11.70 -8.90 1.33
CA GLU A 12 11.45 -7.44 1.39
C GLU A 12 9.96 -7.15 1.62
N GLY A 13 9.08 -7.83 0.89
CA GLY A 13 7.63 -7.69 1.03
C GLY A 13 7.12 -8.04 2.42
N THR A 14 7.64 -9.10 3.06
CA THR A 14 7.27 -9.47 4.43
C THR A 14 7.77 -8.46 5.45
N ILE A 15 9.00 -7.95 5.29
CA ILE A 15 9.55 -6.89 6.15
C ILE A 15 8.70 -5.61 6.02
N VAL A 16 8.35 -5.22 4.80
CA VAL A 16 7.47 -4.07 4.55
C VAL A 16 6.10 -4.27 5.18
N ALA A 17 5.52 -5.46 5.09
CA ALA A 17 4.24 -5.76 5.73
C ALA A 17 4.32 -5.63 7.26
N ALA A 18 5.42 -6.08 7.87
CA ALA A 18 5.68 -5.91 9.29
C ALA A 18 5.84 -4.42 9.68
N ILE A 19 6.55 -3.63 8.87
CA ILE A 19 6.67 -2.17 9.09
C ILE A 19 5.29 -1.50 8.98
N ALA A 20 4.48 -1.87 7.98
CA ALA A 20 3.13 -1.37 7.81
C ALA A 20 2.25 -1.70 9.03
N MET A 21 2.41 -2.91 9.57
CA MET A 21 1.74 -3.34 10.81
C MET A 21 2.19 -2.51 12.02
N VAL A 22 3.50 -2.30 12.21
CA VAL A 22 4.03 -1.45 13.29
C VAL A 22 3.45 -0.04 13.22
N LEU A 23 3.40 0.56 12.02
CA LEU A 23 2.79 1.87 11.82
C LEU A 23 1.27 1.89 12.08
N SER A 24 0.60 0.74 12.02
CA SER A 24 -0.83 0.62 12.31
C SER A 24 -1.12 0.71 13.82
N PHE A 25 -0.13 0.51 14.68
CA PHE A 25 -0.27 0.73 16.13
C PHE A 25 -0.21 2.21 16.54
N ILE A 26 0.18 3.12 15.64
CA ILE A 26 0.17 4.55 15.92
C ILE A 26 -1.27 5.05 15.78
N PRO A 27 -1.92 5.54 16.85
CA PRO A 27 -3.31 5.93 16.81
C PRO A 27 -3.48 7.24 16.02
N THR A 28 -4.15 7.15 14.88
CA THR A 28 -4.52 8.29 14.03
C THR A 28 -6.04 8.39 13.86
N ASN A 29 -6.79 7.64 14.66
CA ASN A 29 -8.23 7.50 14.55
C ASN A 29 -8.95 8.68 15.22
N ILE A 30 -10.06 9.10 14.64
CA ILE A 30 -11.03 10.01 15.27
C ILE A 30 -12.36 9.25 15.32
N GLY A 31 -12.78 8.86 16.53
CA GLY A 31 -13.88 7.92 16.71
C GLY A 31 -13.58 6.56 16.07
N SER A 32 -14.64 5.83 15.70
CA SER A 32 -14.53 4.47 15.13
C SER A 32 -14.40 4.43 13.61
N SER A 33 -14.66 5.54 12.91
CA SER A 33 -14.90 5.50 11.46
C SER A 33 -14.00 6.45 10.65
N PHE A 34 -13.18 7.28 11.31
CA PHE A 34 -12.12 8.05 10.64
C PHE A 34 -10.74 7.59 11.06
N SER A 35 -9.83 7.40 10.10
CA SER A 35 -8.43 7.05 10.37
C SER A 35 -7.49 7.44 9.22
N ILE A 36 -6.28 7.86 9.57
CA ILE A 36 -5.17 8.03 8.62
C ILE A 36 -4.27 6.79 8.69
N SER A 37 -4.37 5.90 7.72
CA SER A 37 -3.68 4.61 7.73
C SER A 37 -2.20 4.75 7.33
N LEU A 38 -1.31 4.97 8.29
CA LEU A 38 0.13 5.15 8.06
C LEU A 38 0.82 3.96 7.39
N GLY A 39 0.31 2.73 7.57
CA GLY A 39 0.85 1.55 6.89
C GLY A 39 0.73 1.57 5.36
N MET A 40 -0.09 2.48 4.78
CA MET A 40 -0.12 2.69 3.33
C MET A 40 1.19 3.25 2.79
N ILE A 41 1.98 3.97 3.60
CA ILE A 41 3.28 4.53 3.20
C ILE A 41 4.25 3.43 2.74
N PRO A 42 4.65 2.47 3.60
CA PRO A 42 5.59 1.42 3.20
C PRO A 42 5.02 0.50 2.12
N ILE A 43 3.73 0.18 2.15
CA ILE A 43 3.09 -0.68 1.14
C ILE A 43 3.09 -0.03 -0.25
N THR A 44 2.72 1.24 -0.33
CA THR A 44 2.70 1.98 -1.60
C THR A 44 4.12 2.12 -2.16
N LEU A 45 5.10 2.45 -1.32
CA LEU A 45 6.52 2.47 -1.71
C LEU A 45 6.96 1.13 -2.29
N TYR A 46 6.67 0.04 -1.59
CA TYR A 46 7.07 -1.29 -1.99
C TYR A 46 6.37 -1.75 -3.27
N ALA A 47 5.08 -1.46 -3.43
CA ALA A 47 4.34 -1.73 -4.67
C ALA A 47 4.93 -0.95 -5.86
N LEU A 48 5.31 0.31 -5.67
CA LEU A 48 5.98 1.12 -6.70
C LEU A 48 7.41 0.63 -7.03
N ARG A 49 8.05 -0.06 -6.08
CA ARG A 49 9.40 -0.64 -6.25
C ARG A 49 9.38 -2.02 -6.92
N ARG A 50 8.41 -2.87 -6.58
CA ARG A 50 8.39 -4.29 -6.98
C ARG A 50 7.19 -4.68 -7.85
N GLY A 51 6.34 -3.72 -8.20
CA GLY A 51 5.15 -3.91 -9.04
C GLY A 51 3.95 -4.47 -8.28
N THR A 52 2.83 -4.59 -8.99
CA THR A 52 1.51 -4.94 -8.43
C THR A 52 1.50 -6.29 -7.73
N LYS A 53 2.12 -7.33 -8.31
CA LYS A 53 2.08 -8.68 -7.72
C LYS A 53 2.72 -8.70 -6.34
N ALA A 54 3.94 -8.18 -6.24
CA ALA A 54 4.65 -8.10 -4.96
C ALA A 54 3.93 -7.20 -3.96
N GLY A 55 3.45 -6.03 -4.41
CA GLY A 55 2.67 -5.10 -3.60
C GLY A 55 1.40 -5.74 -3.02
N PHE A 56 0.63 -6.45 -3.84
CA PHE A 56 -0.59 -7.15 -3.43
C PHE A 56 -0.34 -8.14 -2.31
N PHE A 57 0.66 -9.01 -2.45
CA PHE A 57 0.96 -10.02 -1.43
C PHE A 57 1.53 -9.41 -0.14
N SER A 58 2.36 -8.37 -0.23
CA SER A 58 2.83 -7.66 0.96
C SER A 58 1.68 -6.99 1.71
N ALA A 59 0.77 -6.33 0.99
CA ALA A 59 -0.40 -5.70 1.58
C ALA A 59 -1.39 -6.74 2.15
N PHE A 60 -1.57 -7.88 1.47
CA PHE A 60 -2.34 -9.02 1.95
C PHE A 60 -1.76 -9.57 3.26
N ILE A 61 -0.44 -9.76 3.37
CA ILE A 61 0.22 -10.16 4.63
C ILE A 61 -0.02 -9.12 5.72
N TRP A 62 0.08 -7.83 5.40
CA TRP A 62 -0.25 -6.77 6.36
C TRP A 62 -1.70 -6.87 6.88
N GLY A 63 -2.66 -7.16 5.99
CA GLY A 63 -4.03 -7.46 6.39
C GLY A 63 -4.13 -8.67 7.32
N LEU A 64 -3.47 -9.78 6.97
CA LEU A 64 -3.43 -10.99 7.81
C LEU A 64 -2.78 -10.77 9.18
N LEU A 65 -1.79 -9.87 9.30
CA LEU A 65 -1.13 -9.58 10.58
C LEU A 65 -2.08 -8.94 11.61
N HIS A 66 -3.22 -8.37 11.19
CA HIS A 66 -4.19 -7.82 12.14
C HIS A 66 -4.82 -8.91 13.02
N PHE A 67 -4.96 -10.14 12.53
CA PHE A 67 -5.60 -11.24 13.26
C PHE A 67 -4.78 -11.71 14.48
N PRO A 68 -3.52 -12.19 14.33
CA PRO A 68 -2.73 -12.67 15.46
C PRO A 68 -2.37 -11.55 16.44
N LEU A 69 -2.41 -10.29 16.00
CA LEU A 69 -2.09 -9.12 16.83
C LEU A 69 -3.34 -8.46 17.44
N ALA A 70 -4.51 -9.10 17.32
CA ALA A 70 -5.78 -8.63 17.88
C ALA A 70 -6.13 -7.17 17.48
N GLN A 71 -5.81 -6.79 16.23
CA GLN A 71 -6.14 -5.49 15.64
C GLN A 71 -7.35 -5.57 14.69
N VAL A 72 -8.16 -6.62 14.81
CA VAL A 72 -9.39 -6.81 14.04
C VAL A 72 -10.58 -6.30 14.84
N TYR A 73 -11.38 -5.42 14.24
CA TYR A 73 -12.72 -5.08 14.71
C TYR A 73 -13.71 -6.06 14.09
N TYR A 74 -14.28 -6.92 14.93
CA TYR A 74 -15.13 -8.02 14.50
C TYR A 74 -16.61 -7.63 14.61
N LEU A 75 -17.29 -7.53 13.47
CA LEU A 75 -18.76 -7.45 13.41
C LEU A 75 -19.37 -8.73 12.88
N MET A 76 -18.84 -9.26 11.77
CA MET A 76 -19.31 -10.47 11.11
C MET A 76 -18.17 -11.14 10.33
N PRO A 77 -18.19 -12.46 10.09
CA PRO A 77 -17.16 -13.13 9.29
C PRO A 77 -16.97 -12.53 7.89
N ALA A 78 -18.08 -12.19 7.21
CA ALA A 78 -18.03 -11.58 5.87
C ALA A 78 -17.38 -10.18 5.89
N GLN A 79 -17.71 -9.37 6.91
CA GLN A 79 -17.11 -8.05 7.11
C GLN A 79 -15.59 -8.16 7.27
N VAL A 80 -15.13 -9.07 8.13
CA VAL A 80 -13.70 -9.25 8.39
C VAL A 80 -12.95 -9.68 7.13
N ILE A 81 -13.51 -10.56 6.31
CA ILE A 81 -12.92 -10.96 5.03
C ILE A 81 -12.81 -9.75 4.08
N ILE A 82 -13.86 -8.93 4.00
CA ILE A 82 -13.86 -7.75 3.12
C ILE A 82 -12.82 -6.74 3.61
N GLU A 83 -12.81 -6.41 4.90
CA GLU A 83 -12.01 -5.30 5.43
C GLU A 83 -10.55 -5.65 5.72
N TYR A 84 -10.23 -6.90 6.09
CA TYR A 84 -8.88 -7.30 6.49
C TYR A 84 -8.16 -8.17 5.46
N ILE A 85 -8.87 -8.72 4.48
CA ILE A 85 -8.27 -9.54 3.42
C ILE A 85 -8.38 -8.83 2.07
N LEU A 86 -9.60 -8.57 1.60
CA LEU A 86 -9.80 -7.95 0.28
C LEU A 86 -9.29 -6.51 0.24
N ALA A 87 -9.71 -5.65 1.18
CA ALA A 87 -9.30 -4.25 1.20
C ALA A 87 -7.78 -4.10 1.28
N PHE A 88 -7.12 -4.91 2.12
CA PHE A 88 -5.67 -4.88 2.27
C PHE A 88 -4.94 -5.43 1.05
N GLY A 89 -5.36 -6.53 0.44
CA GLY A 89 -4.76 -6.99 -0.81
C GLY A 89 -4.79 -5.91 -1.91
N PHE A 90 -5.93 -5.24 -2.05
CA PHE A 90 -6.13 -4.20 -3.06
C PHE A 90 -5.30 -2.92 -2.81
N ALA A 91 -4.81 -2.65 -1.60
CA ALA A 91 -3.87 -1.54 -1.35
C ALA A 91 -2.57 -1.67 -2.16
N GLY A 92 -2.16 -2.90 -2.52
CA GLY A 92 -0.97 -3.15 -3.35
C GLY A 92 -1.09 -2.70 -4.82
N PHE A 93 -2.27 -2.27 -5.27
CA PHE A 93 -2.51 -1.89 -6.67
C PHE A 93 -1.86 -0.56 -7.10
N ALA A 94 -1.29 0.20 -6.15
CA ALA A 94 -0.39 1.30 -6.50
C ALA A 94 0.77 0.86 -7.43
N GLY A 95 1.14 -0.43 -7.37
CA GLY A 95 2.19 -1.02 -8.21
C GLY A 95 1.90 -1.01 -9.72
N VAL A 96 0.67 -0.72 -10.16
CA VAL A 96 0.34 -0.52 -11.59
C VAL A 96 1.17 0.62 -12.19
N TYR A 97 1.62 1.57 -11.37
CA TYR A 97 2.45 2.70 -11.78
C TYR A 97 3.96 2.44 -11.65
N SER A 98 4.38 1.26 -11.18
CA SER A 98 5.78 0.91 -10.90
C SER A 98 6.70 1.19 -12.08
N ASP A 99 6.42 0.61 -13.25
CA ASP A 99 7.33 0.69 -14.40
C ASP A 99 7.45 2.14 -14.92
N LYS A 100 6.31 2.86 -14.96
CA LYS A 100 6.27 4.27 -15.36
C LYS A 100 7.07 5.15 -14.41
N LEU A 101 6.96 4.92 -13.10
CA LEU A 101 7.72 5.66 -12.10
C LEU A 101 9.22 5.37 -12.23
N GLN A 102 9.58 4.10 -12.31
CA GLN A 102 10.98 3.69 -12.39
C GLN A 102 11.65 4.22 -13.66
N GLN A 103 10.94 4.23 -14.78
CA GLN A 103 11.43 4.85 -16.02
C GLN A 103 11.63 6.37 -15.86
N ALA A 104 10.64 7.07 -15.29
CA ALA A 104 10.75 8.51 -15.04
C ALA A 104 11.93 8.85 -14.12
N ILE A 105 12.18 8.03 -13.08
CA ILE A 105 13.35 8.20 -12.19
C ILE A 105 14.66 7.93 -12.93
N ARG A 106 14.74 6.88 -13.76
CA ARG A 106 15.95 6.59 -14.57
C ARG A 106 16.26 7.69 -15.58
N ASN A 107 15.24 8.38 -16.09
CA ASN A 107 15.37 9.52 -16.99
C ASN A 107 15.57 10.86 -16.24
N GLU A 108 15.69 10.84 -14.90
CA GLU A 108 15.80 12.04 -14.06
C GLU A 108 14.61 13.02 -14.19
N GLU A 109 13.45 12.53 -14.64
CA GLU A 109 12.22 13.31 -14.83
C GLU A 109 11.45 13.51 -13.51
N TYR A 110 12.08 14.11 -12.49
CA TYR A 110 11.55 14.15 -11.11
C TYR A 110 10.17 14.81 -10.95
N LYS A 111 9.83 15.79 -11.80
CA LYS A 111 8.49 16.40 -11.83
C LYS A 111 7.42 15.39 -12.26
N LYS A 112 7.73 14.54 -13.23
CA LYS A 112 6.85 13.45 -13.67
C LYS A 112 6.79 12.34 -12.63
N SER A 113 7.93 11.96 -12.04
CA SER A 113 7.99 10.99 -10.93
C SER A 113 7.10 11.43 -9.77
N SER A 114 7.14 12.72 -9.41
CA SER A 114 6.28 13.28 -8.36
C SER A 114 4.78 13.13 -8.68
N ARG A 115 4.37 13.44 -9.92
CA ARG A 115 2.98 13.27 -10.36
C ARG A 115 2.55 11.81 -10.33
N ILE A 116 3.42 10.89 -10.76
CA ILE A 116 3.16 9.46 -10.74
C ILE A 116 2.99 8.95 -9.30
N ILE A 117 3.84 9.39 -8.35
CA ILE A 117 3.70 9.04 -6.93
C ILE A 117 2.34 9.47 -6.36
N ILE A 118 1.89 10.68 -6.68
CA ILE A 118 0.58 11.18 -6.24
C ILE A 118 -0.53 10.30 -6.82
N TYR A 119 -0.53 10.06 -8.14
CA TYR A 119 -1.55 9.21 -8.76
C TYR A 119 -1.55 7.78 -8.22
N ALA A 120 -0.39 7.18 -8.01
CA ALA A 120 -0.27 5.84 -7.47
C ALA A 120 -0.77 5.75 -6.02
N SER A 121 -0.45 6.75 -5.19
CA SER A 121 -0.88 6.80 -3.79
C SER A 121 -2.41 6.93 -3.69
N PHE A 122 -3.00 7.81 -4.50
CA PHE A 122 -4.47 7.93 -4.57
C PHE A 122 -5.12 6.67 -5.13
N PHE A 123 -4.57 6.10 -6.20
CA PHE A 123 -5.14 4.90 -6.82
C PHE A 123 -5.08 3.68 -5.89
N GLY A 124 -3.93 3.38 -5.28
CA GLY A 124 -3.81 2.26 -4.33
C GLY A 124 -4.69 2.43 -3.10
N THR A 125 -4.78 3.66 -2.58
CA THR A 125 -5.69 3.96 -1.46
C THR A 125 -7.15 3.82 -1.87
N LEU A 126 -7.54 4.32 -3.05
CA LEU A 126 -8.89 4.16 -3.57
C LEU A 126 -9.27 2.68 -3.71
N MET A 127 -8.38 1.85 -4.28
CA MET A 127 -8.62 0.41 -4.45
C MET A 127 -8.88 -0.29 -3.10
N ARG A 128 -8.21 0.14 -2.02
CA ARG A 128 -8.50 -0.33 -0.66
C ARG A 128 -9.83 0.20 -0.13
N TYR A 129 -10.05 1.51 -0.22
CA TYR A 129 -11.18 2.16 0.45
C TYR A 129 -12.54 1.94 -0.25
N ILE A 130 -12.57 1.47 -1.50
CA ILE A 130 -13.81 0.94 -2.11
C ILE A 130 -14.38 -0.20 -1.26
N TRP A 131 -13.52 -1.11 -0.78
CA TRP A 131 -13.96 -2.23 0.05
C TRP A 131 -14.41 -1.78 1.44
N HIS A 132 -13.69 -0.83 2.05
CA HIS A 132 -14.11 -0.22 3.33
C HIS A 132 -15.42 0.53 3.20
N PHE A 133 -15.63 1.23 2.08
CA PHE A 133 -16.91 1.86 1.78
C PHE A 133 -18.04 0.82 1.69
N ILE A 134 -17.86 -0.24 0.91
CA ILE A 134 -18.86 -1.32 0.76
C ILE A 134 -19.17 -1.97 2.13
N ALA A 135 -18.13 -2.31 2.90
CA ALA A 135 -18.30 -2.86 4.24
C ALA A 135 -19.03 -1.86 5.17
N GLY A 136 -18.69 -0.57 5.06
CA GLY A 136 -19.32 0.50 5.83
C GLY A 136 -20.82 0.60 5.59
N VAL A 137 -21.28 0.47 4.34
CA VAL A 137 -22.71 0.48 4.00
C VAL A 137 -23.44 -0.73 4.60
N ILE A 138 -22.82 -1.92 4.54
CA ILE A 138 -23.48 -3.18 4.91
C ILE A 138 -23.45 -3.43 6.42
N PHE A 139 -22.34 -3.13 7.10
CA PHE A 139 -22.08 -3.59 8.48
C PHE A 139 -21.98 -2.47 9.51
N TRP A 140 -21.65 -1.24 9.10
CA TRP A 140 -21.35 -0.14 10.04
C TRP A 140 -22.49 0.86 10.22
N GLY A 141 -23.69 0.58 9.71
CA GLY A 141 -24.83 1.51 9.77
C GLY A 141 -25.25 1.90 11.19
N SER A 142 -25.04 1.04 12.19
CA SER A 142 -25.32 1.32 13.60
C SER A 142 -24.39 2.38 14.22
N PHE A 143 -23.26 2.68 13.59
CA PHE A 143 -22.31 3.70 14.04
C PHE A 143 -22.54 5.06 13.36
N ALA A 144 -23.58 5.18 12.54
CA ALA A 144 -23.82 6.39 11.76
C ALA A 144 -24.02 7.63 12.65
N LEU A 145 -23.22 8.66 12.38
CA LEU A 145 -23.24 9.92 13.10
C LEU A 145 -24.22 10.91 12.47
N TRP A 146 -24.64 11.91 13.24
CA TRP A 146 -25.37 13.09 12.75
C TRP A 146 -26.68 12.77 12.01
N GLY A 147 -27.33 11.65 12.35
CA GLY A 147 -28.56 11.21 11.67
C GLY A 147 -28.35 10.76 10.23
N MET A 148 -27.11 10.53 9.79
CA MET A 148 -26.81 10.05 8.45
C MET A 148 -27.34 8.63 8.23
N ASN A 149 -27.84 8.34 7.03
CA ASN A 149 -28.10 6.96 6.63
C ASN A 149 -26.76 6.22 6.40
N PRO A 150 -26.76 4.86 6.40
CA PRO A 150 -25.53 4.07 6.31
C PRO A 150 -24.67 4.35 5.07
N TRP A 151 -25.31 4.59 3.92
CA TRP A 151 -24.60 4.88 2.68
C TRP A 151 -23.85 6.22 2.74
N LEU A 152 -24.52 7.29 3.18
CA LEU A 152 -23.91 8.61 3.32
C LEU A 152 -22.82 8.60 4.39
N PHE A 153 -23.09 7.95 5.52
CA PHE A 153 -22.11 7.81 6.60
C PHE A 153 -20.84 7.11 6.11
N SER A 154 -20.98 5.96 5.45
CA SER A 154 -19.83 5.23 4.90
C SER A 154 -19.09 6.05 3.86
N PHE A 155 -19.79 6.74 2.95
CA PHE A 155 -19.17 7.57 1.92
C PHE A 155 -18.31 8.68 2.54
N VAL A 156 -18.85 9.40 3.52
CA VAL A 156 -18.15 10.50 4.20
C VAL A 156 -16.96 9.96 4.98
N MET A 157 -17.18 8.97 5.85
CA MET A 157 -16.14 8.51 6.78
C MET A 157 -14.99 7.78 6.07
N ASN A 158 -15.30 6.88 5.13
CA ASN A 158 -14.28 6.18 4.35
C ASN A 158 -13.66 7.09 3.27
N GLY A 159 -14.44 7.99 2.67
CA GLY A 159 -13.94 8.97 1.71
C GLY A 159 -12.91 9.91 2.34
N LEU A 160 -13.23 10.50 3.49
CA LEU A 160 -12.30 11.37 4.22
C LEU A 160 -11.06 10.62 4.69
N SER A 161 -11.22 9.42 5.25
CA SER A 161 -10.10 8.57 5.67
C SER A 161 -9.19 8.21 4.50
N GLY A 162 -9.77 7.82 3.36
CA GLY A 162 -9.05 7.48 2.15
C GLY A 162 -8.29 8.66 1.57
N VAL A 163 -8.93 9.84 1.46
CA VAL A 163 -8.27 11.06 0.97
C VAL A 163 -7.14 11.48 1.90
N ALA A 164 -7.37 11.54 3.21
CA ALA A 164 -6.34 11.91 4.19
C ALA A 164 -5.15 10.94 4.15
N THR A 165 -5.43 9.63 4.09
CA THR A 165 -4.40 8.59 3.95
C THR A 165 -3.60 8.75 2.65
N ALA A 166 -4.26 9.01 1.52
CA ALA A 166 -3.59 9.21 0.24
C ALA A 166 -2.71 10.47 0.23
N ILE A 167 -3.15 11.57 0.86
CA ILE A 167 -2.38 12.80 1.01
C ILE A 167 -1.12 12.54 1.84
N VAL A 168 -1.26 11.96 3.04
CA VAL A 168 -0.13 11.67 3.92
C VAL A 168 0.86 10.72 3.25
N THR A 169 0.36 9.66 2.60
CA THR A 169 1.18 8.74 1.81
C THR A 169 1.95 9.48 0.72
N SER A 170 1.26 10.31 -0.08
CA SER A 170 1.89 11.09 -1.15
C SER A 170 2.99 12.01 -0.61
N VAL A 171 2.72 12.76 0.46
CA VAL A 171 3.70 13.69 1.06
C VAL A 171 4.96 12.95 1.47
N VAL A 172 4.83 11.84 2.22
CA VAL A 172 5.99 11.07 2.68
C VAL A 172 6.76 10.49 1.50
N LEU A 173 6.09 9.91 0.50
CA LEU A 173 6.77 9.35 -0.67
C LEU A 173 7.45 10.42 -1.54
N LEU A 174 6.89 11.63 -1.62
CA LEU A 174 7.53 12.77 -2.31
C LEU A 174 8.80 13.22 -1.58
N LEU A 175 8.80 13.21 -0.24
CA LEU A 175 10.00 13.48 0.55
C LEU A 175 11.06 12.39 0.31
N LEU A 176 10.66 11.12 0.33
CA LEU A 176 11.56 10.00 0.03
C LEU A 176 12.12 10.06 -1.40
N LEU A 177 11.33 10.50 -2.39
CA LEU A 177 11.82 10.72 -3.76
C LEU A 177 12.95 11.76 -3.78
N ARG A 178 12.84 12.84 -3.00
CA ARG A 178 13.89 13.87 -2.91
C ARG A 178 15.14 13.39 -2.18
N ILE A 179 14.96 12.60 -1.12
CA ILE A 179 16.07 12.12 -0.28
C ILE A 179 16.85 10.99 -0.98
N ASN A 180 16.13 10.00 -1.53
CA ASN A 180 16.76 8.85 -2.16
C ASN A 180 15.83 8.20 -3.23
N PRO A 181 15.92 8.66 -4.50
CA PRO A 181 15.14 8.08 -5.60
C PRO A 181 15.36 6.57 -5.80
N LYS A 182 16.52 6.03 -5.37
CA LYS A 182 16.84 4.60 -5.51
C LYS A 182 15.95 3.70 -4.64
N LEU A 183 15.20 4.26 -3.69
CA LEU A 183 14.18 3.51 -2.95
C LEU A 183 13.07 2.99 -3.86
N PHE A 184 12.78 3.66 -4.98
CA PHE A 184 11.74 3.25 -5.92
C PHE A 184 12.26 2.34 -7.03
N THR A 185 13.58 2.24 -7.24
CA THR A 185 14.17 1.42 -8.31
C THR A 185 14.89 0.21 -7.71
N PRO A 186 14.49 -1.03 -8.04
CA PRO A 186 15.20 -2.21 -7.57
C PRO A 186 16.56 -2.30 -8.26
N THR A 187 17.60 -2.66 -7.51
CA THR A 187 18.92 -2.93 -8.10
C THR A 187 18.83 -4.20 -8.94
N MET A 188 19.06 -4.08 -10.25
CA MET A 188 19.22 -5.23 -11.14
C MET A 188 20.54 -5.92 -10.80
N ILE A 189 20.49 -7.19 -10.40
CA ILE A 189 21.71 -8.02 -10.39
C ILE A 189 21.92 -8.46 -11.82
N THR A 190 22.64 -7.66 -12.60
CA THR A 190 23.12 -8.11 -13.91
C THR A 190 24.09 -9.26 -13.65
N GLY A 191 23.78 -10.44 -14.18
CA GLY A 191 24.67 -11.58 -14.08
C GLY A 191 26.06 -11.19 -14.59
N ILE A 192 27.08 -11.48 -13.80
CA ILE A 192 28.46 -11.49 -14.27
C ILE A 192 28.46 -12.46 -15.47
N ARG A 193 28.43 -11.94 -16.70
CA ARG A 193 28.81 -12.74 -17.86
C ARG A 193 30.27 -13.10 -17.61
N HIS A 194 30.53 -14.37 -17.33
CA HIS A 194 31.88 -14.89 -17.35
C HIS A 194 32.47 -14.55 -18.71
N HIS A 195 33.37 -13.57 -18.73
CA HIS A 195 34.32 -13.39 -19.80
C HIS A 195 35.34 -14.52 -19.60
N HIS A 196 35.00 -15.74 -20.01
CA HIS A 196 36.03 -16.73 -20.28
C HIS A 196 36.70 -16.23 -21.55
N LYS A 197 37.87 -15.63 -21.31
CA LYS A 197 38.83 -15.25 -22.32
C LYS A 197 39.00 -16.41 -23.29
N GLU A 198 38.96 -16.09 -24.58
CA GLU A 198 39.81 -16.76 -25.55
C GLU A 198 41.25 -16.69 -25.02
N ILE A 199 41.71 -17.77 -24.41
CA ILE A 199 43.13 -18.11 -24.33
C ILE A 199 43.21 -19.60 -24.68
N GLU A 200 43.91 -19.83 -25.78
CA GLU A 200 44.41 -21.10 -26.36
C GLU A 200 43.42 -21.94 -27.19
#